data_AF-A0A480ATF0-F1
#
_entry.id   AF-A0A480ATF0-F1
#
_cell.length_a   1.000
_cell.length_b   1.000
_cell.length_c   1.000
_cell.angle_alpha   90.00
_cell.angle_beta   90.00
_cell.angle_gamma   90.00
#
_symmetry.space_group_name_H-M   'P 1'
#
loop_
_entity.id
_entity.type
_entity.pdbx_description
1 polymer ?
#
loop_
_entity_poly.entity_id
_entity_poly.type
_entity_poly.pdbx_seq_one_letter_code
_entity_poly.pdbx_strand_id
1 'polypeptide(L)'
;MPPIGARRMPPPPLTHHQILGLVEPFTRSGRQVDLAASDRLARRLHFKPVAHAASGNTPALTETLQLECHESGNHRLTRQLRPVDGPAATLQAMGTDLARLLAQVDAVAPPQHFSAGPGWQVARSYDLVPSAHAGPPVLTFRHGEAWVDGLHFSLAVMDVKNVAGDITLRPAPGERLALPEDLLAVMGWNWVRLVPATDGWTSKLRLRGRGPGRTQAAERALDQAARHLAQVLATPPAAFHSRWRAARWGVVLRRSIPTLTAVGLVVGALLLPHITGNELSGVWMALHYLPIAILALSFTMQELARFEIPPLPRRLKAAHWRSGPAAALAPASAQ
;
A
#
# COMPACT_ATOMS: atom_id res chain seq x y z
N MET A 1 31.88 -11.62 -27.00
CA MET A 1 30.64 -12.07 -27.66
C MET A 1 29.86 -12.92 -26.68
N PRO A 2 28.69 -12.48 -26.19
CA PRO A 2 27.81 -13.33 -25.40
C PRO A 2 27.03 -14.29 -26.32
N PRO A 3 26.66 -15.49 -25.86
CA PRO A 3 25.96 -16.46 -26.70
C PRO A 3 24.51 -16.02 -26.97
N ILE A 4 24.09 -16.31 -28.19
CA ILE A 4 22.76 -16.07 -28.76
C ILE A 4 21.70 -16.70 -27.88
N GLY A 5 20.72 -15.89 -27.49
CA GLY A 5 19.64 -16.29 -26.58
C GLY A 5 18.88 -17.49 -27.10
N ALA A 6 18.92 -18.58 -26.34
CA ALA A 6 18.00 -19.70 -26.52
C ALA A 6 16.57 -19.15 -26.43
N ARG A 7 15.86 -19.19 -27.56
CA ARG A 7 14.44 -18.85 -27.65
C ARG A 7 13.71 -19.83 -26.72
N ARG A 8 13.30 -19.38 -25.52
CA ARG A 8 12.46 -20.20 -24.63
C ARG A 8 11.18 -20.52 -25.40
N MET A 9 11.01 -21.77 -25.80
CA MET A 9 9.75 -22.23 -26.36
C MET A 9 8.68 -22.11 -25.27
N PRO A 10 7.46 -21.66 -25.62
CA PRO A 10 6.37 -21.63 -24.66
C PRO A 10 6.06 -23.06 -24.19
N PRO A 11 5.66 -23.23 -22.92
CA PRO A 11 5.36 -24.53 -22.35
C PRO A 11 4.19 -25.19 -23.10
N PRO A 12 4.12 -26.52 -23.18
CA PRO A 12 3.03 -27.18 -23.87
C PRO A 12 1.69 -26.86 -23.18
N PRO A 13 0.60 -26.73 -23.95
CA PRO A 13 -0.72 -26.47 -23.41
C PRO A 13 -1.17 -27.55 -22.43
N LEU A 14 -2.09 -27.21 -21.53
CA LEU A 14 -2.70 -28.19 -20.64
C LEU A 14 -3.51 -29.23 -21.42
N THR A 15 -3.17 -30.51 -21.24
CA THR A 15 -3.92 -31.62 -21.83
C THR A 15 -5.21 -31.89 -21.04
N HIS A 16 -6.16 -32.59 -21.65
CA HIS A 16 -7.41 -32.94 -20.98
C HIS A 16 -7.17 -33.75 -19.68
N HIS A 17 -6.28 -34.76 -19.73
CA HIS A 17 -5.92 -35.55 -18.55
C HIS A 17 -5.25 -34.72 -17.45
N GLN A 18 -4.39 -33.77 -17.82
CA GLN A 18 -3.79 -32.84 -16.86
C GLN A 18 -4.87 -32.00 -16.18
N ILE A 19 -5.82 -31.45 -16.95
CA ILE A 19 -6.91 -30.65 -16.38
C ILE A 19 -7.71 -31.47 -15.36
N LEU A 20 -8.09 -32.71 -15.69
CA LEU A 20 -8.84 -33.57 -14.77
C LEU A 20 -8.11 -33.79 -13.44
N GLY A 21 -6.79 -34.06 -13.47
CA GLY A 21 -6.00 -34.19 -12.25
C GLY A 21 -5.87 -32.88 -11.46
N LEU A 22 -5.74 -31.74 -12.15
CA LEU A 22 -5.59 -30.44 -11.51
C LEU A 22 -6.88 -29.95 -10.84
N VAL A 23 -8.06 -30.24 -11.42
CA VAL A 23 -9.34 -29.73 -10.91
C VAL A 23 -9.98 -30.61 -9.84
N GLU A 24 -9.44 -31.80 -9.58
CA GLU A 24 -10.03 -32.80 -8.69
C GLU A 24 -10.20 -32.27 -7.24
N PRO A 25 -9.19 -31.66 -6.58
CA PRO A 25 -9.37 -31.06 -5.24
C PRO A 25 -10.43 -29.95 -5.21
N PHE A 26 -10.50 -29.15 -6.27
CA PHE A 26 -11.45 -28.04 -6.39
C PHE A 26 -12.88 -28.56 -6.55
N THR A 27 -13.09 -29.58 -7.38
CA THR A 27 -14.40 -30.20 -7.60
C THR A 27 -14.93 -30.82 -6.30
N ARG A 28 -14.05 -31.48 -5.52
CA ARG A 28 -14.41 -32.03 -4.20
C ARG A 28 -14.88 -30.96 -3.20
N SER A 29 -14.35 -29.74 -3.30
CA SER A 29 -14.79 -28.59 -2.50
C SER A 29 -16.02 -27.84 -3.08
N GLY A 30 -16.64 -28.37 -4.14
CA GLY A 30 -17.79 -27.76 -4.80
C GLY A 30 -17.46 -26.67 -5.82
N ARG A 31 -16.18 -26.47 -6.16
CA ARG A 31 -15.75 -25.48 -7.18
C ARG A 31 -15.76 -26.12 -8.55
N GLN A 32 -16.47 -25.51 -9.50
CA GLN A 32 -16.55 -26.00 -10.88
C GLN A 32 -15.60 -25.21 -11.79
N VAL A 33 -14.84 -25.90 -12.63
CA VAL A 33 -14.01 -25.24 -13.66
C VAL A 33 -14.91 -24.60 -14.73
N ASP A 34 -14.55 -23.39 -15.15
CA ASP A 34 -15.11 -22.70 -16.30
C ASP A 34 -14.17 -22.91 -17.49
N LEU A 35 -14.50 -23.90 -18.33
CA LEU A 35 -13.68 -24.25 -19.49
C LEU A 35 -13.67 -23.16 -20.57
N ALA A 36 -14.71 -22.32 -20.65
CA ALA A 36 -14.80 -21.26 -21.63
C ALA A 36 -13.93 -20.06 -21.23
N ALA A 37 -13.85 -19.76 -19.93
CA ALA A 37 -12.97 -18.72 -19.39
C ALA A 37 -11.51 -19.18 -19.23
N SER A 38 -11.24 -20.49 -19.30
CA SER A 38 -9.90 -21.06 -19.14
C SER A 38 -9.04 -20.95 -20.40
N ASP A 39 -7.73 -20.76 -20.23
CA ASP A 39 -6.75 -20.65 -21.30
C ASP A 39 -5.70 -21.76 -21.15
N ARG A 40 -5.88 -22.84 -21.93
CA ARG A 40 -5.00 -24.01 -21.90
C ARG A 40 -3.60 -23.71 -22.43
N LEU A 41 -3.48 -22.80 -23.40
CA LEU A 41 -2.20 -22.42 -24.00
C LEU A 41 -1.35 -21.65 -22.99
N ALA A 42 -1.97 -20.72 -22.25
CA ALA A 42 -1.29 -20.02 -21.16
C ALA A 42 -1.29 -20.80 -19.83
N ARG A 43 -1.80 -22.03 -19.82
CA ARG A 43 -1.87 -22.92 -18.65
C ARG A 43 -2.59 -22.28 -17.45
N ARG A 44 -3.71 -21.61 -17.72
CA ARG A 44 -4.58 -20.93 -16.74
C ARG A 44 -5.97 -21.56 -16.73
N LEU A 45 -6.43 -21.96 -15.55
CA LEU A 45 -7.78 -22.48 -15.34
C LEU A 45 -8.59 -21.48 -14.50
N HIS A 46 -9.77 -21.13 -14.97
CA HIS A 46 -10.72 -20.29 -14.26
C HIS A 46 -11.84 -21.16 -13.67
N PHE A 47 -12.34 -20.77 -12.51
CA PHE A 47 -13.48 -21.41 -11.87
C PHE A 47 -14.72 -20.54 -11.95
N LYS A 48 -15.89 -21.18 -11.95
CA LYS A 48 -17.17 -20.47 -11.93
C LYS A 48 -17.25 -19.56 -10.71
N PRO A 49 -17.81 -18.33 -10.86
CA PRO A 49 -17.92 -17.41 -9.74
C PRO A 49 -18.82 -17.94 -8.62
N VAL A 50 -18.51 -17.56 -7.38
CA VAL A 50 -19.35 -17.81 -6.20
C VAL A 50 -19.82 -16.48 -5.63
N ALA A 51 -21.13 -16.34 -5.45
CA ALA A 51 -21.72 -15.16 -4.83
C ALA A 51 -21.69 -15.30 -3.30
N HIS A 52 -21.26 -14.24 -2.62
CA HIS A 52 -21.30 -14.12 -1.17
C HIS A 52 -22.27 -13.01 -0.79
N ALA A 53 -23.21 -13.33 0.11
CA ALA A 53 -24.12 -12.34 0.65
C ALA A 53 -23.37 -11.32 1.53
N ALA A 54 -23.91 -10.11 1.62
CA ALA A 54 -23.40 -9.11 2.55
C ALA A 54 -23.47 -9.63 3.99
N SER A 55 -22.41 -9.38 4.77
CA SER A 55 -22.35 -9.82 6.17
C SER A 55 -21.53 -8.83 6.99
N GLY A 56 -22.14 -8.27 8.04
CA GLY A 56 -21.52 -7.24 8.88
C GLY A 56 -21.01 -6.06 8.05
N ASN A 57 -19.70 -5.78 8.13
CA ASN A 57 -19.05 -4.71 7.36
C ASN A 57 -18.50 -5.17 6.00
N THR A 58 -18.82 -6.38 5.56
CA THR A 58 -18.40 -6.93 4.27
C THR A 58 -19.55 -6.79 3.27
N PRO A 59 -19.35 -6.11 2.13
CA PRO A 59 -20.37 -5.97 1.10
C PRO A 59 -20.68 -7.31 0.44
N ALA A 60 -21.83 -7.40 -0.23
CA ALA A 60 -22.09 -8.50 -1.15
C ALA A 60 -21.00 -8.50 -2.23
N LEU A 61 -20.45 -9.67 -2.52
CA LEU A 61 -19.29 -9.80 -3.41
C LEU A 61 -19.35 -11.06 -4.25
N THR A 62 -18.68 -11.00 -5.38
CA THR A 62 -18.42 -12.14 -6.24
C THR A 62 -16.99 -12.60 -6.03
N GLU A 63 -16.81 -13.88 -5.70
CA GLU A 63 -15.52 -14.54 -5.62
C GLU A 63 -15.23 -15.30 -6.91
N THR A 64 -14.01 -15.16 -7.43
CA THR A 64 -13.49 -16.00 -8.50
C THR A 64 -12.15 -16.60 -8.11
N LEU A 65 -11.91 -17.84 -8.55
CA LEU A 65 -10.62 -18.51 -8.42
C LEU A 65 -9.98 -18.66 -9.79
N GLN A 66 -8.65 -18.49 -9.83
CA GLN A 66 -7.82 -18.73 -11.00
C GLN A 66 -6.60 -19.54 -10.58
N LEU A 67 -6.36 -20.65 -11.28
CA LEU A 67 -5.19 -21.50 -11.10
C LEU A 67 -4.24 -21.32 -12.29
N GLU A 68 -3.02 -20.88 -12.03
CA GLU A 68 -1.93 -20.84 -13.02
C GLU A 68 -0.98 -22.01 -12.77
N CYS A 69 -0.68 -22.78 -13.82
CA CYS A 69 0.12 -24.00 -13.71
C CYS A 69 1.49 -23.81 -14.37
N HIS A 70 2.56 -23.84 -13.58
CA HIS A 70 3.93 -23.79 -14.10
C HIS A 70 4.44 -25.20 -14.43
N GLU A 71 5.36 -25.33 -15.39
CA GLU A 71 5.96 -26.62 -15.75
C GLU A 71 6.75 -27.26 -14.61
N SER A 72 7.31 -26.44 -13.72
CA SER A 72 8.03 -26.89 -12.52
C SER A 72 7.19 -27.71 -11.53
N GLY A 73 5.89 -27.87 -11.78
CA GLY A 73 4.93 -28.45 -10.83
C GLY A 73 4.47 -27.48 -9.74
N ASN A 74 5.03 -26.27 -9.68
CA ASN A 74 4.47 -25.19 -8.88
C ASN A 74 3.22 -24.61 -9.55
N HIS A 75 2.24 -24.29 -8.71
CA HIS A 75 1.00 -23.66 -9.09
C HIS A 75 0.81 -22.36 -8.32
N ARG A 76 0.17 -21.39 -8.97
CA ARG A 76 -0.32 -20.17 -8.31
C ARG A 76 -1.83 -20.21 -8.28
N LEU A 77 -2.40 -20.22 -7.08
CA LEU A 77 -3.83 -20.05 -6.89
C LEU A 77 -4.11 -18.59 -6.51
N THR A 78 -4.95 -17.92 -7.28
CA THR A 78 -5.40 -16.55 -7.01
C THR A 78 -6.89 -16.55 -6.75
N ARG A 79 -7.30 -16.04 -5.58
CA ARG A 79 -8.68 -15.66 -5.29
C ARG A 79 -8.85 -14.17 -5.53
N GLN A 80 -9.88 -13.79 -6.28
CA GLN A 80 -10.31 -12.41 -6.44
C GLN A 80 -11.67 -12.24 -5.79
N LEU A 81 -11.80 -11.19 -4.97
CA LEU A 81 -13.04 -10.81 -4.30
C LEU A 81 -13.45 -9.45 -4.85
N ARG A 82 -14.56 -9.40 -5.58
CA ARG A 82 -15.08 -8.18 -6.20
C ARG A 82 -16.42 -7.81 -5.56
N PRO A 83 -16.47 -6.78 -4.72
CA PRO A 83 -17.73 -6.19 -4.29
C PRO A 83 -18.57 -5.72 -5.49
N VAL A 84 -19.88 -5.56 -5.28
CA VAL A 84 -20.76 -4.90 -6.28
C VAL A 84 -20.27 -3.47 -6.53
N ASP A 85 -20.03 -2.74 -5.44
CA ASP A 85 -19.43 -1.42 -5.42
C ASP A 85 -18.29 -1.43 -4.42
N GLY A 86 -17.12 -0.95 -4.84
CA GLY A 86 -15.96 -0.85 -3.97
C GLY A 86 -14.66 -1.29 -4.62
N PRO A 87 -13.53 -1.09 -3.92
CA PRO A 87 -12.26 -1.67 -4.34
C PRO A 87 -12.29 -3.20 -4.23
N ALA A 88 -11.61 -3.88 -5.16
CA ALA A 88 -11.48 -5.33 -5.15
C ALA A 88 -10.28 -5.78 -4.28
N ALA A 89 -10.32 -7.03 -3.82
CA ALA A 89 -9.25 -7.65 -3.06
C ALA A 89 -8.76 -8.93 -3.75
N THR A 90 -7.48 -9.27 -3.54
CA THR A 90 -6.90 -10.52 -4.03
C THR A 90 -6.16 -11.29 -2.93
N LEU A 91 -6.18 -12.62 -3.00
CA LEU A 91 -5.35 -13.50 -2.20
C LEU A 91 -4.56 -14.41 -3.15
N GLN A 92 -3.25 -14.45 -3.03
CA GLN A 92 -2.42 -15.35 -3.83
C GLN A 92 -1.72 -16.36 -2.94
N ALA A 93 -1.68 -17.62 -3.37
CA ALA A 93 -0.88 -18.68 -2.76
C ALA A 93 -0.08 -19.41 -3.85
N MET A 94 1.11 -19.91 -3.49
CA MET A 94 1.95 -20.70 -4.39
C MET A 94 2.41 -22.00 -3.73
N GLY A 95 2.43 -23.09 -4.50
CA GLY A 95 2.82 -24.40 -4.00
C GLY A 95 2.59 -25.51 -5.02
N THR A 96 2.99 -26.74 -4.68
CA THR A 96 2.87 -27.92 -5.55
C THR A 96 1.64 -28.77 -5.24
N ASP A 97 1.18 -28.77 -3.98
CA ASP A 97 -0.02 -29.49 -3.54
C ASP A 97 -1.26 -28.60 -3.65
N LEU A 98 -2.12 -28.92 -4.62
CA LEU A 98 -3.34 -28.16 -4.92
C LEU A 98 -4.41 -28.25 -3.81
N ALA A 99 -4.54 -29.40 -3.15
CA ALA A 99 -5.50 -29.57 -2.07
C ALA A 99 -5.09 -28.72 -0.87
N ARG A 100 -3.79 -28.73 -0.53
CA ARG A 100 -3.25 -27.87 0.51
C ARG A 100 -3.35 -26.39 0.16
N LEU A 101 -3.06 -26.01 -1.09
CA LEU A 101 -3.21 -24.62 -1.56
C LEU A 101 -4.64 -24.11 -1.42
N LEU A 102 -5.61 -24.91 -1.86
CA LEU A 102 -7.02 -24.55 -1.76
C LEU A 102 -7.44 -24.40 -0.30
N ALA A 103 -7.09 -25.35 0.56
CA ALA A 103 -7.38 -25.29 1.99
C ALA A 103 -6.79 -24.02 2.66
N GLN A 104 -5.57 -23.62 2.25
CA GLN A 104 -4.94 -22.40 2.76
C GLN A 104 -5.65 -21.12 2.29
N VAL A 105 -6.09 -21.07 1.03
CA VAL A 105 -6.87 -19.95 0.49
C VAL A 105 -8.23 -19.84 1.18
N ASP A 106 -8.94 -20.96 1.32
CA ASP A 106 -10.26 -21.00 1.97
C ASP A 106 -10.20 -20.68 3.47
N ALA A 107 -9.08 -20.98 4.15
CA ALA A 107 -8.88 -20.63 5.57
C ALA A 107 -8.86 -19.11 5.83
N VAL A 108 -8.54 -18.30 4.82
CA VAL A 108 -8.63 -16.84 4.93
C VAL A 108 -10.06 -16.43 4.59
N ALA A 109 -10.85 -16.05 5.58
CA ALA A 109 -12.26 -15.69 5.36
C ALA A 109 -12.39 -14.39 4.52
N PRO A 110 -13.35 -14.31 3.57
CA PRO A 110 -13.55 -13.10 2.77
C PRO A 110 -13.69 -11.80 3.59
N PRO A 111 -14.37 -11.77 4.76
CA PRO A 111 -14.45 -10.56 5.58
C PRO A 111 -13.09 -9.99 6.04
N GLN A 112 -12.03 -10.80 6.14
CA GLN A 112 -10.70 -10.30 6.54
C GLN A 112 -10.12 -9.31 5.51
N HIS A 113 -10.53 -9.43 4.24
CA HIS A 113 -10.06 -8.56 3.17
C HIS A 113 -10.68 -7.16 3.22
N PHE A 114 -11.78 -6.97 3.95
CA PHE A 114 -12.56 -5.74 3.86
C PHE A 114 -12.69 -5.04 5.20
N SER A 115 -12.85 -3.74 5.16
CA SER A 115 -13.42 -2.98 6.28
C SER A 115 -14.07 -1.72 5.75
N ALA A 116 -15.11 -1.27 6.41
CA ALA A 116 -15.82 -0.07 6.02
C ALA A 116 -16.15 0.77 7.26
N GLY A 117 -16.47 2.03 7.00
CA GLY A 117 -17.01 2.96 7.98
C GLY A 117 -17.69 4.14 7.27
N PRO A 118 -18.09 5.17 8.02
CA PRO A 118 -18.79 6.31 7.44
C PRO A 118 -17.94 7.02 6.38
N GLY A 119 -18.38 6.97 5.12
CA GLY A 119 -17.72 7.65 4.00
C GLY A 119 -16.45 6.98 3.47
N TRP A 120 -16.12 5.76 3.90
CA TRP A 120 -14.96 5.04 3.37
C TRP A 120 -15.14 3.52 3.34
N GLN A 121 -14.52 2.90 2.35
CA GLN A 121 -14.42 1.44 2.20
C GLN A 121 -12.98 1.07 1.89
N VAL A 122 -12.50 -0.03 2.46
CA VAL A 122 -11.14 -0.55 2.29
C VAL A 122 -11.19 -1.99 1.83
N ALA A 123 -10.33 -2.32 0.86
CA ALA A 123 -10.02 -3.68 0.43
C ALA A 123 -8.52 -3.96 0.60
N ARG A 124 -8.17 -5.18 1.00
CA ARG A 124 -6.81 -5.62 1.29
C ARG A 124 -6.48 -6.85 0.48
N SER A 125 -5.32 -6.83 -0.14
CA SER A 125 -4.77 -7.91 -0.94
C SER A 125 -3.54 -8.50 -0.28
N TYR A 126 -3.43 -9.82 -0.33
CA TYR A 126 -2.41 -10.56 0.41
C TYR A 126 -1.75 -11.64 -0.45
N ASP A 127 -0.52 -11.98 -0.06
CA ASP A 127 0.17 -13.19 -0.48
C ASP A 127 0.27 -14.15 0.72
N LEU A 128 0.00 -15.44 0.51
CA LEU A 128 0.28 -16.52 1.45
C LEU A 128 1.67 -17.06 1.16
N VAL A 129 2.63 -16.69 2.00
CA VAL A 129 4.03 -17.07 1.86
C VAL A 129 4.29 -18.37 2.65
N PRO A 130 4.89 -19.41 2.05
CA PRO A 130 5.27 -20.62 2.78
C PRO A 130 6.17 -20.31 3.98
N SER A 131 5.91 -20.95 5.12
CA SER A 131 6.77 -20.83 6.30
C SER A 131 8.04 -21.67 6.14
N ALA A 132 9.19 -21.09 6.46
CA ALA A 132 10.48 -21.78 6.38
C ALA A 132 10.57 -23.01 7.31
N HIS A 133 9.78 -23.07 8.38
CA HIS A 133 9.85 -24.13 9.41
C HIS A 133 8.68 -25.11 9.33
N ALA A 134 8.17 -25.39 8.12
CA ALA A 134 7.02 -26.28 7.87
C ALA A 134 5.71 -25.90 8.61
N GLY A 135 5.63 -24.69 9.16
CA GLY A 135 4.45 -24.16 9.84
C GLY A 135 3.34 -23.69 8.88
N PRO A 136 2.24 -23.13 9.43
CA PRO A 136 1.20 -22.52 8.60
C PRO A 136 1.79 -21.40 7.72
N PRO A 137 1.24 -21.17 6.52
CA PRO A 137 1.69 -20.08 5.67
C PRO A 137 1.49 -18.73 6.38
N VAL A 138 2.39 -17.80 6.10
CA VAL A 138 2.33 -16.44 6.64
C VAL A 138 1.53 -15.57 5.69
N LEU A 139 0.48 -14.94 6.20
CA LEU A 139 -0.28 -13.94 5.46
C LEU A 139 0.50 -12.62 5.41
N THR A 140 0.86 -12.20 4.19
CA THR A 140 1.67 -11.01 3.94
C THR A 140 0.84 -9.97 3.19
N PHE A 141 0.71 -8.77 3.76
CA PHE A 141 0.04 -7.65 3.08
C PHE A 141 0.85 -7.24 1.85
N ARG A 142 0.19 -7.18 0.70
CA ARG A 142 0.80 -6.79 -0.57
C ARG A 142 0.32 -5.43 -1.04
N HIS A 143 -0.99 -5.23 -1.02
CA HIS A 143 -1.63 -4.08 -1.61
C HIS A 143 -2.95 -3.80 -0.89
N GLY A 144 -3.32 -2.54 -0.76
CA GLY A 144 -4.63 -2.17 -0.23
C GLY A 144 -5.15 -0.93 -0.90
N GLU A 145 -6.45 -0.88 -1.02
CA GLU A 145 -7.16 0.21 -1.67
C GLU A 145 -8.25 0.72 -0.75
N ALA A 146 -8.50 2.02 -0.80
CA ALA A 146 -9.63 2.63 -0.14
C ALA A 146 -10.35 3.59 -1.09
N TRP A 147 -11.67 3.59 -1.04
CA TRP A 147 -12.49 4.65 -1.63
C TRP A 147 -13.01 5.54 -0.52
N VAL A 148 -12.79 6.83 -0.68
CA VAL A 148 -13.16 7.87 0.29
C VAL A 148 -13.78 9.04 -0.48
N ASP A 149 -15.11 9.06 -0.55
CA ASP A 149 -15.86 10.19 -1.16
C ASP A 149 -15.28 10.60 -2.54
N GLY A 150 -15.21 9.67 -3.51
CA GLY A 150 -14.64 9.93 -4.83
C GLY A 150 -13.10 10.02 -4.90
N LEU A 151 -12.38 9.91 -3.78
CA LEU A 151 -10.91 9.79 -3.76
C LEU A 151 -10.50 8.32 -3.64
N HIS A 152 -9.69 7.83 -4.57
CA HIS A 152 -9.03 6.52 -4.48
C HIS A 152 -7.68 6.66 -3.79
N PHE A 153 -7.52 5.96 -2.68
CA PHE A 153 -6.25 5.76 -1.99
C PHE A 153 -5.74 4.36 -2.28
N SER A 154 -4.47 4.22 -2.62
CA SER A 154 -3.82 2.92 -2.76
C SER A 154 -2.51 2.88 -1.97
N LEU A 155 -2.24 1.74 -1.34
CA LEU A 155 -1.02 1.44 -0.60
C LEU A 155 -0.44 0.12 -1.12
N ALA A 156 0.68 0.17 -1.81
CA ALA A 156 1.44 -1.01 -2.21
C ALA A 156 2.62 -1.23 -1.27
N VAL A 157 2.85 -2.47 -0.86
CA VAL A 157 3.91 -2.84 0.09
C VAL A 157 4.67 -4.02 -0.44
N MET A 158 5.99 -3.85 -0.58
CA MET A 158 6.89 -4.97 -0.78
C MET A 158 7.25 -5.60 0.57
N ASP A 159 7.29 -6.93 0.63
CA ASP A 159 7.78 -7.68 1.81
C ASP A 159 9.31 -7.76 1.81
N VAL A 160 9.93 -6.59 1.76
CA VAL A 160 11.38 -6.42 1.83
C VAL A 160 11.68 -5.53 3.03
N LYS A 161 12.64 -5.97 3.86
CA LYS A 161 13.07 -5.20 5.03
C LYS A 161 13.53 -3.81 4.60
N ASN A 162 13.11 -2.79 5.34
CA ASN A 162 13.48 -1.38 5.14
C ASN A 162 13.01 -0.75 3.82
N VAL A 163 12.12 -1.40 3.06
CA VAL A 163 11.46 -0.76 1.92
C VAL A 163 10.19 -0.07 2.42
N ALA A 164 9.98 1.18 2.04
CA ALA A 164 8.75 1.91 2.35
C ALA A 164 7.59 1.40 1.49
N GLY A 165 6.36 1.51 2.00
CA GLY A 165 5.16 1.33 1.18
C GLY A 165 4.96 2.53 0.26
N ASP A 166 4.43 2.27 -0.93
CA ASP A 166 4.06 3.27 -1.92
C ASP A 166 2.61 3.69 -1.74
N ILE A 167 2.36 4.99 -1.59
CA ILE A 167 1.02 5.56 -1.51
C ILE A 167 0.71 6.31 -2.79
N THR A 168 -0.49 6.08 -3.31
CA THR A 168 -1.09 6.88 -4.39
C THR A 168 -2.46 7.40 -3.96
N LEU A 169 -2.76 8.64 -4.35
CA LEU A 169 -4.05 9.28 -4.20
C LEU A 169 -4.51 9.74 -5.58
N ARG A 170 -5.70 9.32 -6.01
CA ARG A 170 -6.26 9.70 -7.31
C ARG A 170 -7.70 10.17 -7.15
N PRO A 171 -8.05 11.37 -7.63
CA PRO A 171 -9.43 11.82 -7.63
C PRO A 171 -10.26 11.00 -8.63
N ALA A 172 -11.58 11.01 -8.48
CA ALA A 172 -12.48 10.43 -9.47
C ALA A 172 -12.29 11.12 -10.84
N PRO A 173 -12.53 10.42 -11.95
CA PRO A 173 -12.42 11.00 -13.29
C PRO A 173 -13.22 12.30 -13.42
N GLY A 174 -12.56 13.37 -13.88
CA GLY A 174 -13.18 14.70 -14.04
C GLY A 174 -13.21 15.57 -12.79
N GLU A 175 -12.88 15.04 -11.61
CA GLU A 175 -12.74 15.82 -10.39
C GLU A 175 -11.34 16.42 -10.25
N ARG A 176 -11.25 17.64 -9.72
CA ARG A 176 -9.99 18.23 -9.28
C ARG A 176 -10.05 18.47 -7.78
N LEU A 177 -9.04 17.97 -7.08
CA LEU A 177 -8.85 18.22 -5.65
C LEU A 177 -7.57 19.03 -5.44
N ALA A 178 -7.56 19.90 -4.45
CA ALA A 178 -6.38 20.63 -4.01
C ALA A 178 -5.96 20.13 -2.62
N LEU A 179 -5.15 19.07 -2.58
CA LEU A 179 -4.68 18.47 -1.32
C LEU A 179 -3.37 19.13 -0.86
N PRO A 180 -3.23 19.52 0.42
CA PRO A 180 -1.98 20.05 0.95
C PRO A 180 -0.94 18.94 1.09
N GLU A 181 0.34 19.27 0.90
CA GLU A 181 1.45 18.30 1.00
C GLU A 181 1.48 17.56 2.34
N ASP A 182 1.06 18.20 3.42
CA ASP A 182 1.10 17.64 4.77
C ASP A 182 -0.13 16.82 5.15
N LEU A 183 -1.09 16.61 4.24
CA LEU A 183 -2.36 15.93 4.50
C LEU A 183 -2.20 14.59 5.21
N LEU A 184 -1.27 13.75 4.75
CA LEU A 184 -0.96 12.46 5.38
C LEU A 184 0.14 12.61 6.45
N ALA A 185 1.11 13.49 6.23
CA ALA A 185 2.25 13.65 7.13
C ALA A 185 1.84 14.09 8.56
N VAL A 186 0.70 14.76 8.72
CA VAL A 186 0.16 15.10 10.06
C VAL A 186 -0.17 13.87 10.91
N MET A 187 -0.39 12.70 10.30
CA MET A 187 -0.70 11.46 11.01
C MET A 187 0.50 10.86 11.75
N GLY A 188 1.73 11.34 11.49
CA GLY A 188 2.90 10.97 12.30
C GLY A 188 4.20 10.79 11.50
N TRP A 189 5.23 10.29 12.18
CA TRP A 189 6.60 10.13 11.66
C TRP A 189 6.75 9.12 10.52
N ASN A 190 5.81 8.19 10.41
CA ASN A 190 5.83 7.17 9.37
C ASN A 190 5.20 7.66 8.06
N TRP A 191 4.49 8.78 8.10
CA TRP A 191 3.76 9.31 6.97
C TRP A 191 4.57 10.40 6.29
N VAL A 192 4.78 10.23 5.00
CA VAL A 192 5.55 11.16 4.18
C VAL A 192 4.60 12.16 3.52
N ARG A 193 5.13 13.33 3.16
CA ARG A 193 4.35 14.34 2.44
C ARG A 193 3.80 13.82 1.13
N LEU A 194 2.66 14.35 0.72
CA LEU A 194 2.15 14.21 -0.64
C LEU A 194 3.02 15.01 -1.61
N VAL A 195 3.31 14.39 -2.74
CA VAL A 195 3.99 15.01 -3.88
C VAL A 195 3.03 14.94 -5.07
N PRO A 196 2.71 16.07 -5.73
CA PRO A 196 1.90 16.07 -6.95
C PRO A 196 2.50 15.16 -8.03
N ALA A 197 1.63 14.43 -8.73
CA ALA A 197 1.95 13.59 -9.88
C ALA A 197 0.92 13.86 -10.99
N THR A 198 1.11 13.27 -12.17
CA THR A 198 0.27 13.52 -13.35
C THR A 198 -1.22 13.37 -13.07
N ASP A 199 -1.62 12.29 -12.40
CA ASP A 199 -3.03 11.93 -12.16
C ASP A 199 -3.42 11.98 -10.67
N GLY A 200 -2.74 12.80 -9.86
CA GLY A 200 -3.04 12.94 -8.43
C GLY A 200 -1.81 13.19 -7.57
N TRP A 201 -1.63 12.39 -6.51
CA TRP A 201 -0.52 12.53 -5.58
C TRP A 201 0.14 11.19 -5.27
N THR A 202 1.42 11.25 -4.94
CA THR A 202 2.20 10.12 -4.44
C THR A 202 2.76 10.44 -3.06
N SER A 203 2.98 9.41 -2.26
CA SER A 203 3.65 9.50 -0.97
C SER A 203 4.27 8.15 -0.61
N LYS A 204 4.90 8.08 0.56
CA LYS A 204 5.50 6.87 1.11
C LYS A 204 5.00 6.62 2.52
N LEU A 205 4.92 5.35 2.89
CA LEU A 205 4.64 4.90 4.25
C LEU A 205 5.86 4.18 4.79
N ARG A 206 6.47 4.71 5.84
CA ARG A 206 7.59 4.05 6.51
C ARG A 206 7.06 2.86 7.31
N LEU A 207 7.44 1.67 6.87
CA LEU A 207 7.07 0.41 7.51
C LEU A 207 8.33 -0.26 8.04
N ARG A 208 8.33 -0.60 9.33
CA ARG A 208 9.47 -1.24 10.00
C ARG A 208 9.26 -2.76 10.09
N GLY A 209 10.36 -3.50 10.21
CA GLY A 209 10.32 -4.95 10.39
C GLY A 209 9.97 -5.74 9.12
N ARG A 210 9.56 -6.99 9.32
CA ARG A 210 9.20 -7.98 8.29
C ARG A 210 8.08 -8.90 8.79
N GLY A 211 7.43 -9.65 7.90
CA GLY A 211 6.48 -10.69 8.27
C GLY A 211 5.22 -10.18 8.98
N PRO A 212 4.62 -10.94 9.92
CA PRO A 212 3.29 -10.65 10.47
C PRO A 212 3.12 -9.25 11.09
N GLY A 213 4.15 -8.76 11.80
CA GLY A 213 4.11 -7.42 12.40
C GLY A 213 4.07 -6.31 11.35
N ARG A 214 4.73 -6.51 10.20
CA ARG A 214 4.70 -5.57 9.06
C ARG A 214 3.35 -5.60 8.36
N THR A 215 2.75 -6.79 8.17
CA THR A 215 1.38 -6.96 7.68
C THR A 215 0.40 -6.15 8.53
N GLN A 216 0.38 -6.38 9.85
CA GLN A 216 -0.53 -5.66 10.76
C GLN A 216 -0.29 -4.15 10.75
N ALA A 217 0.96 -3.69 10.63
CA ALA A 217 1.28 -2.27 10.54
C ALA A 217 0.73 -1.64 9.24
N ALA A 218 0.85 -2.33 8.11
CA ALA A 218 0.30 -1.88 6.83
C ALA A 218 -1.25 -1.83 6.86
N GLU A 219 -1.90 -2.86 7.40
CA GLU A 219 -3.35 -2.91 7.57
C GLU A 219 -3.88 -1.76 8.43
N ARG A 220 -3.27 -1.55 9.60
CA ARG A 220 -3.65 -0.45 10.50
C ARG A 220 -3.42 0.90 9.86
N ALA A 221 -2.33 1.07 9.12
CA ALA A 221 -2.03 2.33 8.43
C ALA A 221 -3.06 2.62 7.34
N LEU A 222 -3.41 1.63 6.51
CA LEU A 222 -4.45 1.75 5.49
C LEU A 222 -5.79 2.20 6.10
N ASP A 223 -6.22 1.55 7.19
CA ASP A 223 -7.48 1.92 7.86
C ASP A 223 -7.43 3.32 8.49
N GLN A 224 -6.29 3.66 9.10
CA GLN A 224 -6.10 4.99 9.68
C GLN A 224 -6.13 6.07 8.59
N ALA A 225 -5.52 5.82 7.43
CA ALA A 225 -5.53 6.75 6.31
C ALA A 225 -6.95 6.92 5.75
N ALA A 226 -7.68 5.82 5.53
CA ALA A 226 -9.06 5.87 5.05
C ALA A 226 -9.97 6.68 5.99
N ARG A 227 -9.91 6.41 7.30
CA ARG A 227 -10.68 7.15 8.31
C ARG A 227 -10.26 8.63 8.37
N HIS A 228 -8.96 8.91 8.34
CA HIS A 228 -8.44 10.28 8.37
C HIS A 228 -8.90 11.08 7.16
N LEU A 229 -8.75 10.52 5.95
CA LEU A 229 -9.21 11.15 4.72
C LEU A 229 -10.71 11.40 4.74
N ALA A 230 -11.52 10.44 5.20
CA ALA A 230 -12.97 10.61 5.31
C ALA A 230 -13.34 11.77 6.23
N GLN A 231 -12.70 11.85 7.40
CA GLN A 231 -12.93 12.93 8.36
C GLN A 231 -12.48 14.29 7.83
N VAL A 232 -11.35 14.36 7.13
CA VAL A 232 -10.82 15.63 6.61
C VAL A 232 -11.67 16.13 5.45
N LEU A 233 -12.00 15.24 4.49
CA LEU A 233 -12.76 15.59 3.28
C LEU A 233 -14.22 15.94 3.58
N ALA A 234 -14.79 15.41 4.67
CA ALA A 234 -16.14 15.76 5.13
C ALA A 234 -16.26 17.19 5.68
N THR A 235 -15.15 17.90 5.92
CA THR A 235 -15.15 19.26 6.48
C THR A 235 -14.49 20.25 5.51
N PRO A 236 -14.79 21.55 5.56
CA PRO A 236 -14.15 22.53 4.69
C PRO A 236 -12.61 22.57 4.87
N PRO A 237 -11.83 22.89 3.81
CA PRO A 237 -10.36 22.92 3.87
C PRO A 237 -9.76 23.78 5.01
N ALA A 238 -10.46 24.85 5.40
CA ALA A 238 -10.06 25.69 6.52
C ALA A 238 -10.04 24.94 7.87
N ALA A 239 -10.96 23.99 8.08
CA ALA A 239 -11.08 23.23 9.32
C ALA A 239 -9.90 22.26 9.53
N PHE A 240 -9.29 21.78 8.44
CA PHE A 240 -8.07 20.99 8.52
C PHE A 240 -6.94 21.77 9.20
N HIS A 241 -6.76 23.05 8.85
CA HIS A 241 -5.72 23.88 9.46
C HIS A 241 -5.97 24.12 10.95
N SER A 242 -7.21 24.42 11.36
CA SER A 242 -7.52 24.67 12.77
C SER A 242 -7.36 23.40 13.61
N ARG A 243 -7.86 22.26 13.13
CA ARG A 243 -7.81 20.98 13.86
C ARG A 243 -6.40 20.39 13.95
N TRP A 244 -5.59 20.54 12.91
CA TRP A 244 -4.27 19.90 12.83
C TRP A 244 -3.09 20.86 12.98
N ARG A 245 -3.31 22.09 13.47
CA ARG A 245 -2.29 23.16 13.54
C ARG A 245 -0.96 22.70 14.14
N ALA A 246 -0.99 22.06 15.30
CA ALA A 246 0.20 21.58 15.99
C ALA A 246 0.92 20.48 15.20
N ALA A 247 0.16 19.52 14.65
CA ALA A 247 0.71 18.44 13.83
C ALA A 247 1.38 18.97 12.55
N ARG A 248 0.78 19.99 11.91
CA ARG A 248 1.35 20.65 10.73
C ARG A 248 2.66 21.37 11.05
N TRP A 249 2.75 22.04 12.19
CA TRP A 249 4.04 22.57 12.69
C TRP A 249 5.05 21.46 12.97
N GLY A 250 4.61 20.35 13.53
CA GLY A 250 5.43 19.16 13.69
C GLY A 250 5.99 18.66 12.35
N VAL A 251 5.20 18.67 11.28
CA VAL A 251 5.67 18.32 9.92
C VAL A 251 6.77 19.28 9.45
N VAL A 252 6.60 20.59 9.65
CA VAL A 252 7.63 21.60 9.30
C VAL A 252 8.91 21.35 10.07
N LEU A 253 8.84 21.19 11.40
CA LEU A 253 10.02 20.91 12.23
C LEU A 253 10.75 19.65 11.78
N ARG A 254 10.02 18.57 11.49
CA ARG A 254 10.61 17.32 10.98
C ARG A 254 11.29 17.48 9.64
N ARG A 255 10.69 18.24 8.72
CA ARG A 255 11.27 18.53 7.39
C ARG A 255 12.50 19.42 7.50
N SER A 256 12.58 20.28 8.51
CA SER A 256 13.74 21.13 8.74
C SER A 256 14.94 20.40 9.34
N ILE A 257 14.78 19.16 9.84
CA ILE A 257 15.87 18.43 10.52
C ILE A 257 17.14 18.34 9.64
N PRO A 258 17.11 17.85 8.38
CA PRO A 258 18.32 17.76 7.58
C PRO A 258 19.00 19.11 7.37
N THR A 259 18.22 20.14 7.04
CA THR A 259 18.73 21.50 6.83
C THR A 259 19.35 22.07 8.10
N LEU A 260 18.67 21.95 9.24
CA LEU A 260 19.18 22.42 10.54
C LEU A 260 20.42 21.65 10.98
N THR A 261 20.48 20.34 10.72
CA THR A 261 21.68 19.53 10.99
C THR A 261 22.86 20.00 10.15
N ALA A 262 22.68 20.24 8.85
CA ALA A 262 23.74 20.76 7.99
C ALA A 262 24.22 22.16 8.43
N VAL A 263 23.29 23.08 8.72
CA VAL A 263 23.63 24.42 9.23
C VAL A 263 24.34 24.33 10.57
N GLY A 264 23.86 23.47 11.49
CA GLY A 264 24.48 23.25 12.79
C GLY A 264 25.90 22.71 12.68
N LEU A 265 26.18 21.80 11.73
CA LEU A 265 27.53 21.31 11.46
C LEU A 265 28.44 22.43 10.94
N VAL A 266 27.96 23.28 10.04
CA VAL A 266 28.75 24.43 9.51
C VAL A 266 29.03 25.45 10.60
N VAL A 267 28.00 25.87 11.35
CA VAL A 267 28.15 26.84 12.45
C VAL A 267 29.04 26.26 13.55
N GLY A 268 28.87 24.98 13.89
CA GLY A 268 29.71 24.28 14.85
C GLY A 268 31.18 24.29 14.43
N ALA A 269 31.48 24.00 13.17
CA ALA A 269 32.85 24.05 12.66
C ALA A 269 33.47 25.47 12.70
N LEU A 270 32.68 26.52 12.44
CA LEU A 270 33.15 27.91 12.49
C LEU A 270 33.37 28.43 13.91
N LEU A 271 32.51 28.04 14.86
CA LEU A 271 32.63 28.43 16.26
C LEU A 271 33.70 27.61 17.00
N LEU A 272 34.07 26.43 16.48
CA LEU A 272 34.99 25.50 17.13
C LEU A 272 36.32 26.14 17.56
N PRO A 273 37.04 26.94 16.74
CA PRO A 273 38.32 27.55 17.12
C PRO A 273 38.20 28.59 18.25
N HIS A 274 37.01 29.13 18.45
CA HIS A 274 36.74 30.18 19.44
C HIS A 274 36.36 29.60 20.81
N ILE A 275 36.04 28.30 20.88
CA ILE A 275 35.52 27.64 22.08
C ILE A 275 36.57 26.69 22.70
N THR A 276 37.53 26.17 21.92
CA THR A 276 38.51 25.20 22.42
C THR A 276 39.82 25.85 22.86
N GLY A 277 40.03 25.94 24.18
CA GLY A 277 41.37 25.96 24.78
C GLY A 277 42.06 24.59 24.65
N ASN A 278 43.39 24.55 24.78
CA ASN A 278 44.33 23.49 24.36
C ASN A 278 44.18 22.09 25.03
N GLU A 279 43.06 21.77 25.71
CA GLU A 279 42.93 20.64 26.65
C GLU A 279 41.93 19.53 26.24
N LEU A 280 41.20 19.66 25.11
CA LEU A 280 40.04 18.79 24.80
C LEU A 280 40.29 17.69 23.74
N SER A 281 41.40 16.95 23.84
CA SER A 281 41.82 15.92 22.85
C SER A 281 40.81 14.76 22.65
N GLY A 282 40.10 14.33 23.71
CA GLY A 282 39.08 13.26 23.60
C GLY A 282 37.76 13.70 22.95
N VAL A 283 37.32 14.94 23.20
CA VAL A 283 36.15 15.54 22.55
C VAL A 283 36.41 15.76 21.06
N TRP A 284 37.65 16.07 20.69
CA TRP A 284 38.13 16.19 19.32
C TRP A 284 37.86 14.94 18.47
N MET A 285 38.18 13.77 19.02
CA MET A 285 37.97 12.51 18.32
C MET A 285 36.47 12.19 18.17
N ALA A 286 35.66 12.41 19.22
CA ALA A 286 34.21 12.20 19.16
C ALA A 286 33.49 13.15 18.17
N LEU A 287 33.91 14.42 18.12
CA LEU A 287 33.32 15.42 17.22
C LEU A 287 33.66 15.14 15.75
N HIS A 288 34.84 14.57 15.47
CA HIS A 288 35.23 14.14 14.12
C HIS A 288 34.36 13.00 13.57
N TYR A 289 33.93 12.07 14.43
CA TYR A 289 33.05 10.97 14.03
C TYR A 289 31.57 11.36 13.98
N LEU A 290 31.18 12.50 14.54
CA LEU A 290 29.78 12.94 14.60
C LEU A 290 29.14 13.11 13.21
N PRO A 291 29.77 13.76 12.21
CA PRO A 291 29.23 13.80 10.85
C PRO A 291 29.04 12.41 10.23
N ILE A 292 29.99 11.49 10.46
CA ILE A 292 29.93 10.11 9.95
C ILE A 292 28.76 9.35 10.60
N ALA A 293 28.59 9.48 11.91
CA ALA A 293 27.48 8.87 12.64
C ALA A 293 26.11 9.43 12.21
N ILE A 294 26.01 10.75 11.99
CA ILE A 294 24.80 11.40 11.48
C ILE A 294 24.48 10.90 10.06
N LEU A 295 25.49 10.84 9.18
CA LEU A 295 25.34 10.32 7.82
C LEU A 295 24.91 8.84 7.84
N ALA A 296 25.54 8.01 8.67
CA ALA A 296 25.19 6.62 8.84
C ALA A 296 23.74 6.44 9.35
N LEU A 297 23.32 7.25 10.32
CA LEU A 297 21.93 7.26 10.80
C LEU A 297 20.95 7.69 9.70
N SER A 298 21.32 8.64 8.84
CA SER A 298 20.48 9.10 7.73
C SER A 298 20.19 7.98 6.72
N PHE A 299 21.16 7.10 6.45
CA PHE A 299 20.96 5.92 5.58
C PHE A 299 20.07 4.85 6.19
N THR A 300 19.85 4.86 7.51
CA THR A 300 18.84 4.00 8.13
C THR A 300 17.40 4.52 7.94
N MET A 301 17.24 5.79 7.52
CA MET A 301 15.93 6.34 7.18
C MET A 301 15.54 5.91 5.77
N GLN A 302 14.28 5.53 5.57
CA GLN A 302 13.75 5.00 4.31
C GLN A 302 13.57 6.08 3.22
N GLU A 303 14.16 7.27 3.40
CA GLU A 303 14.05 8.40 2.49
C GLU A 303 15.36 9.18 2.43
N LEU A 304 15.71 9.65 1.23
CA LEU A 304 16.81 10.58 1.05
C LEU A 304 16.51 11.90 1.78
N ALA A 305 17.49 12.37 2.55
CA ALA A 305 17.43 13.69 3.17
C ALA A 305 17.20 14.76 2.09
N ARG A 306 16.12 15.52 2.22
CA ARG A 306 15.85 16.69 1.38
C ARG A 306 16.23 17.94 2.15
N PHE A 307 17.17 18.71 1.61
CA PHE A 307 17.56 20.00 2.14
C PHE A 307 16.67 21.06 1.50
N GLU A 308 15.66 21.50 2.23
CA GLU A 308 14.72 22.53 1.79
C GLU A 308 14.32 23.40 2.99
N ILE A 309 13.77 24.58 2.70
CA ILE A 309 13.07 25.41 3.68
C ILE A 309 11.59 25.07 3.56
N PRO A 310 10.97 24.36 4.52
CA PRO A 310 9.59 23.95 4.40
C PRO A 310 8.65 25.17 4.44
N PRO A 311 7.59 25.20 3.62
CA PRO A 311 6.63 26.29 3.67
C PRO A 311 5.92 26.29 5.03
N LEU A 312 5.72 27.49 5.60
CA LEU A 312 4.97 27.63 6.84
C LEU A 312 3.51 27.16 6.67
N PRO A 313 2.91 26.52 7.69
CA PRO A 313 1.57 25.99 7.57
C PRO A 313 0.56 27.15 7.51
N ARG A 314 -0.03 27.35 6.34
CA ARG A 314 -1.05 28.39 6.10
C ARG A 314 -2.46 27.79 6.09
N ARG A 315 -3.44 28.61 6.49
CA ARG A 315 -4.86 28.29 6.37
C ARG A 315 -5.23 28.22 4.89
N LEU A 316 -5.91 27.13 4.49
CA LEU A 316 -6.44 26.98 3.14
C LEU A 316 -7.66 27.89 2.97
N LYS A 317 -7.72 28.63 1.86
CA LYS A 317 -8.77 29.61 1.56
C LYS A 317 -9.93 29.03 0.74
N ALA A 318 -9.77 27.83 0.19
CA ALA A 318 -10.82 27.17 -0.59
C ALA A 318 -12.04 26.84 0.30
N ALA A 319 -13.24 27.09 -0.23
CA ALA A 319 -14.50 26.77 0.45
C ALA A 319 -14.73 25.25 0.49
N HIS A 320 -14.34 24.54 -0.57
CA HIS A 320 -14.50 23.09 -0.73
C HIS A 320 -13.18 22.45 -1.17
N TRP A 321 -13.00 21.17 -0.87
CA TRP A 321 -11.84 20.39 -1.32
C TRP A 321 -11.85 20.14 -2.83
N ARG A 322 -13.06 20.03 -3.41
CA ARG A 322 -13.28 19.69 -4.80
C ARG A 322 -13.64 20.92 -5.62
N SER A 323 -13.14 20.96 -6.84
CA SER A 323 -13.49 21.95 -7.86
C SER A 323 -13.74 21.20 -9.17
N GLY A 324 -15.00 21.10 -9.61
CA GLY A 324 -15.41 20.29 -10.78
C GLY A 324 -16.93 20.10 -10.81
N PRO A 325 -17.54 19.64 -11.92
CA PRO A 325 -18.99 19.65 -12.07
C PRO A 325 -19.65 18.58 -11.19
N ALA A 326 -20.07 18.98 -9.99
CA ALA A 326 -21.14 18.31 -9.26
C ALA A 326 -22.49 18.80 -9.80
N ALA A 327 -22.89 18.35 -10.99
CA ALA A 327 -24.23 18.58 -11.52
C ALA A 327 -24.55 17.64 -12.70
N ALA A 328 -25.06 16.44 -12.42
CA ALA A 328 -26.07 15.74 -13.24
C ALA A 328 -26.35 14.35 -12.63
N LEU A 329 -27.20 14.31 -11.60
CA LEU A 329 -28.07 13.17 -11.26
C LEU A 329 -29.01 13.62 -10.14
N ALA A 330 -29.78 14.68 -10.40
CA ALA A 330 -31.09 14.82 -9.77
C ALA A 330 -32.09 14.22 -10.76
N PRO A 331 -32.88 13.20 -10.40
CA PRO A 331 -33.95 12.73 -11.27
C PRO A 331 -34.94 13.88 -11.44
N ALA A 332 -35.20 14.25 -12.70
CA ALA A 332 -36.28 15.15 -13.05
C ALA A 332 -37.58 14.59 -12.47
N SER A 333 -38.17 15.33 -11.55
CA SER A 333 -39.53 15.08 -11.09
C SER A 333 -40.43 15.28 -12.29
N ALA A 334 -41.06 14.20 -12.76
CA ALA A 334 -42.12 14.28 -13.74
C ALA A 334 -43.30 15.08 -13.12
N GLN A 335 -43.66 16.17 -13.77
CA GLN A 335 -45.04 16.65 -13.85
C GLN A 335 -45.54 16.34 -15.25
#